data_AF-A0A6N8B049-F1
#
_entry.id   AF-A0A6N8B049-F1
#
_cell.length_a   1.000
_cell.length_b   1.000
_cell.length_c   1.000
_cell.angle_alpha   90.00
_cell.angle_beta   90.00
_cell.angle_gamma   90.00
#
_symmetry.space_group_name_H-M   'P 1'
#
loop_
_entity.id
_entity.type
_entity.pdbx_description
1 polymer ?
#
loop_
_entity_poly.entity_id
_entity_poly.type
_entity_poly.pdbx_seq_one_letter_code
_entity_poly.pdbx_strand_id
1 'polypeptide(L)' 'MGQYLKVAVIDNEIEAQIIKDILLKQDIPHEVKSYHSTAFDGLFQLQNGWGAVMAPEEYHQEIREILSELRKS' A
#
# COMPACT_ATOMS: atom_id res chain seq x y z
N MET A 1 -9.63 -14.59 14.42
CA MET A 1 -10.15 -13.48 13.59
C MET A 1 -8.96 -12.60 13.23
N GLY A 2 -8.34 -12.84 12.07
CA GLY A 2 -7.18 -12.06 11.65
C GLY A 2 -7.63 -10.65 11.28
N GLN A 3 -7.25 -9.65 12.07
CA GLN A 3 -7.54 -8.26 11.74
C GLN A 3 -6.47 -7.77 10.76
N TYR A 4 -6.92 -7.24 9.62
CA TYR A 4 -6.05 -6.52 8.71
C TYR A 4 -5.76 -5.16 9.33
N LEU A 5 -4.53 -4.97 9.77
CA LEU A 5 -4.07 -3.73 10.38
C LEU A 5 -3.33 -2.90 9.34
N LYS A 6 -3.45 -1.58 9.43
CA LYS A 6 -2.75 -0.65 8.54
C LYS A 6 -1.25 -0.77 8.79
N VAL A 7 -0.52 -1.28 7.80
CA VAL A 7 0.95 -1.42 7.85
C VAL A 7 1.60 -0.08 7.56
N ALA A 8 1.21 0.53 6.45
CA ALA A 8 1.81 1.75 5.93
C ALA A 8 0.86 2.49 4.99
N VAL A 9 1.10 3.79 4.85
CA VAL A 9 0.42 4.66 3.90
C VAL A 9 1.26 4.71 2.63
N ILE A 10 0.59 4.66 1.49
CA ILE A 10 1.18 4.75 0.17
C ILE A 10 0.94 6.16 -0.37
N ASP A 11 2.01 6.83 -0.78
CA ASP A 11 1.94 8.22 -1.26
C ASP A 11 1.51 8.28 -2.73
N ASN A 12 1.87 7.28 -3.55
CA ASN A 12 1.56 7.27 -4.98
C ASN A 12 1.10 5.90 -5.52
N GLU A 13 0.45 5.91 -6.69
CA GLU A 13 -0.02 4.67 -7.34
C GLU A 13 1.12 3.70 -7.69
N ILE A 14 2.30 4.23 -7.99
CA ILE A 14 3.45 3.44 -8.42
C ILE A 14 3.94 2.54 -7.28
N GLU A 15 4.16 3.11 -6.09
CA GLU A 15 4.47 2.39 -4.85
C GLU A 15 3.42 1.31 -4.57
N ALA A 16 2.13 1.63 -4.76
CA ALA A 16 1.05 0.68 -4.54
C ALA A 16 1.10 -0.50 -5.50
N GLN A 17 1.33 -0.24 -6.79
CA GLN A 17 1.46 -1.31 -7.78
C GLN A 17 2.69 -2.19 -7.51
N ILE A 18 3.84 -1.58 -7.22
CA ILE A 18 5.08 -2.34 -6.98
C ILE A 18 4.92 -3.22 -5.75
N ILE A 19 4.43 -2.67 -4.63
CA ILE A 19 4.29 -3.49 -3.43
C ILE A 19 3.21 -4.56 -3.59
N LYS A 20 2.10 -4.24 -4.26
CA LYS A 20 1.06 -5.22 -4.57
C LYS A 20 1.64 -6.39 -5.36
N ASP A 21 2.44 -6.13 -6.39
CA ASP A 21 3.06 -7.18 -7.20
C ASP A 21 4.05 -8.04 -6.39
N ILE A 22 4.87 -7.42 -5.53
CA ILE A 22 5.79 -8.14 -4.64
C ILE A 22 5.01 -9.04 -3.67
N LEU A 23 3.99 -8.50 -2.99
CA LEU A 23 3.20 -9.27 -2.04
C LEU A 23 2.41 -10.39 -2.72
N LEU A 24 1.91 -10.15 -3.92
CA LEU A 24 1.20 -11.17 -4.71
C LEU A 24 2.14 -12.29 -5.17
N LYS A 25 3.40 -11.97 -5.52
CA LYS A 25 4.44 -12.96 -5.83
C LYS A 25 4.85 -13.80 -4.63
N GLN A 26 4.83 -13.20 -3.44
CA GLN A 26 5.12 -13.89 -2.19
C GLN A 26 3.92 -14.65 -1.61
N ASP A 27 2.75 -14.62 -2.28
CA ASP A 27 1.49 -15.18 -1.80
C ASP A 27 1.07 -14.62 -0.43
N ILE A 28 1.44 -13.37 -0.14
CA ILE A 28 1.16 -12.71 1.13
C ILE A 28 -0.27 -12.14 1.09
N PRO A 29 -1.15 -12.51 2.04
CA PRO A 29 -2.48 -11.95 2.14
C PRO A 29 -2.43 -10.47 2.55
N HIS A 30 -2.77 -9.59 1.60
CA HIS A 30 -2.71 -8.14 1.77
C HIS A 30 -3.94 -7.46 1.17
N GLU A 31 -4.30 -6.31 1.74
CA GLU A 31 -5.42 -5.48 1.30
C GLU A 31 -4.92 -4.06 1.06
N VAL A 32 -4.91 -3.63 -0.20
CA VAL A 32 -4.55 -2.26 -0.57
C VAL A 32 -5.82 -1.43 -0.68
N LYS A 33 -5.99 -0.44 0.20
CA LYS A 33 -7.08 0.54 0.12
C LYS A 33 -6.60 1.83 -0.51
N SER A 34 -7.10 2.10 -1.71
CA SER A 34 -6.93 3.40 -2.36
C SER A 34 -7.95 4.38 -1.79
N TYR A 35 -7.52 5.60 -1.43
CA TYR A 35 -8.44 6.68 -1.06
C TYR A 35 -9.18 7.24 -2.28
N HIS A 36 -8.74 6.85 -3.48
CA HIS A 36 -9.16 7.43 -4.75
C HIS A 36 -10.42 6.81 -5.38
N SER A 37 -11.08 5.84 -4.73
CA SER A 37 -12.24 5.13 -5.30
C SER A 37 -13.53 5.95 -5.41
N THR A 38 -13.53 7.25 -5.14
CA THR A 38 -14.73 8.08 -5.40
C THR A 38 -14.35 9.51 -5.78
N ALA A 39 -14.57 9.81 -7.07
CA ALA A 39 -14.66 11.15 -7.65
C ALA A 39 -13.39 12.01 -7.59
N PHE A 40 -12.70 12.15 -8.71
CA PHE A 40 -12.56 13.43 -9.43
C PHE A 40 -11.49 13.26 -10.52
N ASP A 41 -12.02 12.98 -11.71
CA ASP A 41 -11.48 13.32 -13.02
C ASP A 41 -10.56 14.56 -12.97
N GLY A 42 -9.27 14.37 -13.24
CA GLY A 42 -8.51 15.32 -14.04
C GLY A 42 -7.47 16.23 -13.38
N LEU A 43 -7.71 16.90 -12.24
CA LEU A 43 -6.94 18.14 -11.98
C LEU A 43 -6.42 18.44 -10.55
N PHE A 44 -6.73 17.65 -9.52
CA PHE A 44 -6.30 17.96 -8.15
C PHE A 44 -6.07 16.69 -7.31
N GLN A 45 -4.88 16.09 -7.40
CA GLN A 45 -4.55 14.87 -6.63
C GLN A 45 -3.26 14.95 -5.82
N LEU A 46 -2.70 16.13 -5.58
CA LEU A 46 -1.30 16.24 -5.17
C LEU A 46 -1.02 16.44 -3.67
N GLN A 47 -1.96 16.16 -2.75
CA GLN A 47 -1.72 16.47 -1.32
C GLN A 47 -2.05 15.41 -0.26
N ASN A 48 -2.77 14.32 -0.53
CA ASN A 48 -3.23 13.40 0.54
C ASN A 48 -2.70 11.95 0.49
N GLY A 49 -1.81 11.61 -0.46
CA GLY A 49 -1.35 10.24 -0.67
C GLY A 49 -2.40 9.37 -1.38
N TRP A 50 -1.95 8.29 -2.04
CA TRP A 50 -2.79 7.44 -2.89
C TRP A 50 -3.63 6.41 -2.10
N GLY A 51 -3.08 5.84 -1.02
CA GLY A 51 -3.76 4.76 -0.31
C GLY A 51 -3.04 4.26 0.94
N ALA A 52 -3.41 3.08 1.41
CA ALA A 52 -2.72 2.38 2.48
C ALA A 52 -2.75 0.86 2.27
N VAL A 53 -1.68 0.18 2.70
CA VAL A 53 -1.59 -1.28 2.71
C VAL A 53 -1.97 -1.80 4.08
N MET A 54 -2.87 -2.77 4.10
CA MET A 54 -3.34 -3.46 5.30
C MET A 54 -2.98 -4.94 5.18
N ALA A 55 -2.45 -5.52 6.24
CA ALA A 55 -2.06 -6.93 6.26
C ALA A 55 -2.16 -7.49 7.68
N PRO A 56 -2.10 -8.83 7.85
CA PRO A 56 -1.92 -9.45 9.15
C PRO A 56 -0.58 -9.02 9.77
N GLU A 57 -0.54 -8.89 11.10
CA GLU A 57 0.65 -8.46 11.85
C GLU A 57 1.91 -9.27 11.52
N GLU A 58 1.75 -10.55 11.20
CA GLU A 58 2.85 -11.47 10.79
C GLU A 58 3.65 -10.96 9.59
N TYR A 59 3.01 -10.22 8.66
CA TYR A 59 3.65 -9.69 7.46
C TYR A 59 3.95 -8.19 7.53
N HIS A 60 3.63 -7.53 8.66
CA HIS A 60 3.85 -6.09 8.79
C HIS A 60 5.32 -5.72 8.62
N GLN A 61 6.21 -6.54 9.16
CA GLN A 61 7.63 -6.30 9.11
C GLN A 61 8.17 -6.39 7.68
N GLU A 62 7.85 -7.46 6.95
CA GLU A 62 8.22 -7.61 5.54
C GLU A 62 7.71 -6.45 4.67
N ILE A 63 6.42 -6.13 4.78
CA ILE A 63 5.81 -5.04 4.01
C ILE A 63 6.49 -3.70 4.30
N ARG A 64 6.82 -3.44 5.58
CA ARG A 64 7.48 -2.21 5.99
C ARG A 64 8.91 -2.12 5.48
N GLU A 65 9.64 -3.24 5.46
CA GLU A 65 10.98 -3.32 4.87
C GLU A 65 10.93 -3.06 3.37
N ILE A 66 10.03 -3.72 2.63
CA ILE A 66 9.85 -3.53 1.18
C ILE A 66 9.53 -2.05 0.88
N LEU A 67 8.63 -1.42 1.63
CA LEU A 67 8.33 0.02 1.46
C LEU A 67 9.49 0.93 1.81
N SER A 68 10.23 0.61 2.88
CA SER A 68 11.41 1.39 3.25
C SER A 68 12.47 1.35 2.16
N GLU A 69 12.68 0.20 1.54
CA GLU A 69 13.64 0.05 0.43
C GLU A 69 13.14 0.77 -0.83
N LEU A 70 11.84 0.69 -1.14
CA LEU A 70 11.21 1.46 -2.22
C LEU A 70 11.41 2.97 -2.06
N ARG A 71 11.33 3.50 -0.82
CA ARG A 71 11.45 4.94 -0.52
C ARG A 71 12.89 5.46 -0.44
N LYS A 72 13.87 4.57 -0.23
CA LYS A 72 15.29 4.95 -0.17
C LYS A 72 15.91 5.15 -1.55
N SER A 73 15.24 4.73 -2.62
CA SER A 73 15.82 4.63 -3.96
C SER A 73 15.46 5.78 -4.88
#